data_AF-A0AAD3RT84-F1
#
_entry.id   AF-A0AAD3RT84-F1
#
_cell.length_a   1.000
_cell.length_b   1.000
_cell.length_c   1.000
_cell.angle_alpha   90.00
_cell.angle_beta   90.00
_cell.angle_gamma   90.00
#
_symmetry.space_group_name_H-M   'P 1'
#
loop_
_entity.id
_entity.type
_entity.pdbx_description
1 polymer ?
#
loop_
_entity_poly.entity_id
_entity_poly.type
_entity_poly.pdbx_seq_one_letter_code
_entity_poly.pdbx_strand_id
1 'polypeptide(L)'
;MSTITYRLGSSDHLGVRPLQPDGTVPDLTGVSIQLRIDNGGVCIPLDGAADGDALFIDLAGLDMPPRVYRAAIWFDWGDGWDHGGDLLLNVEGGC
;
A
#
# COMPACT_ATOMS: atom_id res chain seq x y z
N MET A 1 10.63 5.01 8.57
CA MET A 1 10.43 5.06 7.11
C MET A 1 10.89 3.73 6.55
N SER A 2 9.96 2.96 6.01
CA SER A 2 10.19 1.56 5.59
C SER A 2 10.36 1.50 4.07
N THR A 3 11.18 0.58 3.57
CA THR A 3 11.34 0.33 2.13
C THR A 3 10.77 -1.04 1.80
N ILE A 4 9.95 -1.11 0.76
CA ILE A 4 9.34 -2.32 0.25
C ILE A 4 9.87 -2.57 -1.15
N THR A 5 10.39 -3.76 -1.39
CA THR A 5 10.87 -4.15 -2.73
C THR A 5 9.78 -4.95 -3.43
N TYR A 6 9.41 -4.51 -4.62
CA TYR A 6 8.47 -5.16 -5.52
C TYR A 6 9.17 -5.47 -6.83
N ARG A 7 8.94 -6.65 -7.39
CA ARG A 7 9.50 -7.02 -8.69
C ARG A 7 8.39 -7.04 -9.74
N LEU A 8 8.58 -6.31 -10.83
CA LEU A 8 7.62 -6.25 -11.93
C LEU A 8 7.26 -7.65 -12.42
N GLY A 9 5.96 -7.92 -12.52
CA GLY A 9 5.42 -9.21 -12.93
C GLY A 9 5.34 -10.25 -11.82
N SER A 10 5.73 -9.93 -10.58
CA SER A 10 5.40 -10.79 -9.43
C SER A 10 3.95 -10.56 -9.01
N SER A 11 3.33 -11.62 -8.49
CA SER A 11 2.04 -11.58 -7.81
C SER A 11 2.19 -11.24 -6.33
N ASP A 12 3.14 -10.37 -5.99
CA ASP A 12 3.37 -9.98 -4.59
C ASP A 12 2.25 -9.05 -4.13
N HIS A 13 1.78 -9.27 -2.90
CA HIS A 13 0.82 -8.40 -2.24
C HIS A 13 1.51 -7.67 -1.08
N LEU A 14 1.15 -6.40 -0.90
CA LEU A 14 1.53 -5.64 0.28
C LEU A 14 0.51 -5.86 1.38
N GLY A 15 0.87 -6.66 2.38
CA GLY A 15 0.09 -6.83 3.60
C GLY A 15 0.37 -5.73 4.62
N VAL A 16 -0.67 -4.97 4.99
CA VAL A 16 -0.62 -3.92 6.00
C VAL A 16 -1.52 -4.32 7.17
N ARG A 17 -0.95 -4.36 8.37
CA ARG A 17 -1.69 -4.62 9.60
C ARG A 17 -1.71 -3.34 10.43
N PRO A 18 -2.80 -2.55 10.40
CA PRO A 18 -2.92 -1.40 11.28
C PRO A 18 -3.02 -1.92 12.71
N LEU A 19 -2.22 -1.35 13.60
CA LEU A 19 -2.27 -1.64 15.03
C LEU A 19 -2.80 -0.39 15.73
N GLN A 20 -3.79 -0.57 16.60
CA GLN A 20 -4.22 0.50 17.48
C GLN A 20 -3.12 0.83 18.51
N PRO A 21 -3.16 2.01 19.16
CA PRO A 21 -2.20 2.38 20.19
C PRO A 21 -2.14 1.39 21.37
N ASP A 22 -3.20 0.63 21.59
CA ASP A 22 -3.30 -0.42 22.61
C ASP A 22 -2.76 -1.80 22.15
N GLY A 23 -2.28 -1.89 20.91
CA GLY A 23 -1.75 -3.12 20.31
C GLY A 23 -2.82 -4.08 19.76
N THR A 24 -4.10 -3.71 19.81
CA THR A 24 -5.18 -4.51 19.22
C THR A 24 -5.32 -4.24 17.73
N VAL A 25 -5.80 -5.24 16.98
CA VAL A 25 -6.18 -5.06 15.58
C VAL A 25 -7.57 -4.41 15.56
N PRO A 26 -7.74 -3.23 14.94
CA PRO A 26 -9.04 -2.62 14.80
C PRO A 26 -9.94 -3.46 13.89
N ASP A 27 -11.25 -3.27 13.99
CA ASP A 27 -12.18 -3.89 13.05
C ASP A 27 -11.93 -3.30 11.64
N LEU A 28 -11.52 -4.16 10.71
CA LEU A 28 -11.23 -3.80 9.32
C LEU A 28 -12.45 -3.93 8.42
N THR A 29 -13.61 -4.27 8.98
CA THR A 29 -14.86 -4.43 8.21
C THR A 29 -15.24 -3.11 7.54
N GLY A 30 -15.29 -3.11 6.21
CA GLY A 30 -15.64 -1.95 5.42
C GLY A 30 -14.51 -0.93 5.23
N VAL A 31 -13.30 -1.24 5.71
CA VAL A 31 -12.12 -0.38 5.54
C VAL A 31 -11.55 -0.56 4.15
N SER A 32 -11.29 0.56 3.47
CA SER A 32 -10.55 0.58 2.22
C SER A 32 -9.11 1.01 2.48
N ILE A 33 -8.17 0.42 1.76
CA ILE A 33 -6.76 0.83 1.80
C ILE A 33 -6.35 1.27 0.40
N GLN A 34 -5.48 2.28 0.33
CA GLN A 34 -4.90 2.71 -0.93
C GLN A 34 -3.42 3.03 -0.74
N LEU A 35 -2.60 2.47 -1.62
CA LEU A 35 -1.22 2.89 -1.77
C LEU A 35 -1.16 4.02 -2.79
N ARG A 36 -0.74 5.20 -2.37
CA ARG A 36 -0.55 6.34 -3.27
C ARG A 36 0.93 6.50 -3.57
N ILE A 37 1.31 6.29 -4.83
CA ILE A 37 2.69 6.34 -5.29
C ILE A 37 2.92 7.67 -6.01
N ASP A 38 3.94 8.43 -5.61
CA ASP A 38 4.39 9.60 -6.34
C ASP A 38 5.34 9.20 -7.48
N ASN A 39 4.91 9.50 -8.70
CA ASN A 39 5.69 9.37 -9.91
C ASN A 39 5.96 10.75 -10.52
N GLY A 40 6.82 11.53 -9.88
CA GLY A 40 7.25 12.82 -10.43
C GLY A 40 6.12 13.84 -10.54
N GLY A 41 5.23 13.86 -9.54
CA GLY A 41 4.05 14.73 -9.51
C GLY A 41 2.76 14.07 -10.00
N VAL A 42 2.83 12.85 -10.55
CA VAL A 42 1.63 12.02 -10.81
C VAL A 42 1.39 11.09 -9.62
N CYS A 43 0.23 11.19 -9.01
CA CYS A 43 -0.20 10.28 -7.95
C CYS A 43 -0.86 9.05 -8.59
N ILE A 44 -0.27 7.87 -8.38
CA ILE A 44 -0.80 6.59 -8.84
C ILE A 44 -1.43 5.90 -7.63
N PRO A 45 -2.77 5.82 -7.56
CA PRO A 45 -3.45 5.05 -6.52
C PRO A 45 -3.46 3.56 -6.88
N LEU A 46 -3.12 2.71 -5.93
CA LEU A 46 -3.40 1.28 -5.95
C LEU A 46 -4.38 0.97 -4.84
N ASP A 47 -5.54 0.46 -5.22
CA ASP A 47 -6.55 0.05 -4.27
C ASP A 47 -6.19 -1.32 -3.68
N GLY A 48 -6.47 -1.46 -2.40
CA GLY A 48 -6.44 -2.75 -1.72
C GLY A 48 -7.73 -2.97 -0.95
N ALA A 49 -7.83 -4.15 -0.35
CA ALA A 49 -9.01 -4.55 0.40
C ALA A 49 -8.62 -5.19 1.74
N ALA A 50 -9.54 -5.13 2.70
CA ALA A 50 -9.44 -5.91 3.92
C ALA A 50 -9.66 -7.39 3.63
N ASP A 51 -8.80 -8.25 4.17
CA ASP A 51 -8.98 -9.69 4.23
C ASP A 51 -8.60 -10.18 5.62
N GLY A 52 -9.61 -10.55 6.41
CA GLY A 52 -9.45 -10.95 7.81
C GLY A 52 -8.93 -9.81 8.69
N ASP A 53 -7.76 -10.00 9.27
CA ASP A 53 -7.10 -9.09 10.21
C ASP A 53 -5.97 -8.26 9.56
N ALA A 54 -5.93 -8.24 8.23
CA ALA A 54 -4.96 -7.48 7.44
C ALA A 54 -5.61 -6.81 6.23
N LEU A 55 -4.94 -5.78 5.72
CA LEU A 55 -5.27 -5.10 4.49
C LEU A 55 -4.26 -5.50 3.43
N PHE A 56 -4.72 -5.91 2.26
CA PHE A 56 -3.86 -6.35 1.16
C PHE A 56 -4.01 -5.41 -0.02
N ILE A 57 -2.88 -4.92 -0.52
CA ILE A 57 -2.80 -4.16 -1.76
C ILE A 57 -2.13 -5.05 -2.79
N ASP A 58 -2.81 -5.26 -3.91
CA ASP A 58 -2.26 -6.01 -5.04
C ASP A 58 -1.26 -5.13 -5.81
N LEU A 59 0.00 -5.56 -5.87
CA LEU A 59 1.04 -4.87 -6.63
C LEU A 59 1.19 -5.44 -8.04
N ALA A 60 0.49 -6.52 -8.40
CA ALA A 60 0.60 -7.16 -9.71
C ALA A 60 0.16 -6.25 -10.87
N GLY A 61 -0.74 -5.30 -10.59
CA GLY A 61 -1.17 -4.29 -11.56
C GLY A 61 -0.16 -3.14 -11.78
N LEU A 62 0.97 -3.14 -11.07
CA LEU A 62 1.93 -2.05 -11.13
C LEU A 62 2.84 -2.17 -12.35
N ASP A 63 2.53 -1.39 -13.39
CA ASP A 63 3.39 -1.23 -14.57
C ASP A 63 4.16 0.09 -14.51
N MET A 64 5.25 0.10 -13.74
CA MET A 64 6.08 1.30 -13.53
C MET A 64 7.56 0.99 -13.78
N PRO A 65 8.34 1.92 -14.36
CA PRO A 65 9.76 1.70 -14.59
C PRO A 65 10.51 1.32 -13.31
N PRO A 66 11.52 0.41 -13.38
CA PRO A 66 12.31 0.04 -12.21
C PRO A 66 13.05 1.23 -11.60
N ARG A 67 12.66 1.61 -10.38
CA ARG A 67 13.31 2.62 -9.53
C ARG A 67 12.63 2.66 -8.15
N VAL A 68 13.18 3.51 -7.28
CA VAL A 68 12.56 3.84 -5.99
C VAL A 68 11.53 4.96 -6.17
N TYR A 69 10.32 4.73 -5.67
CA TYR A 69 9.23 5.70 -5.61
C TYR A 69 8.90 6.04 -4.16
N ARG A 70 8.45 7.27 -3.92
CA ARG A 70 7.84 7.61 -2.64
C ARG A 70 6.39 7.15 -2.69
N ALA A 71 5.95 6.47 -1.64
CA ALA A 71 4.57 6.07 -1.53
C ALA A 71 4.05 6.31 -0.12
N ALA A 72 2.74 6.45 0.00
CA ALA A 72 2.06 6.60 1.27
C ALA A 72 0.88 5.64 1.32
N ILE A 73 0.69 5.01 2.48
CA ILE A 73 -0.51 4.22 2.76
C ILE A 73 -1.58 5.18 3.24
N TRP A 74 -2.78 5.02 2.70
CA TRP A 74 -3.97 5.72 3.10
C TRP A 74 -5.04 4.71 3.47
N PHE A 75 -5.80 5.01 4.52
CA PHE A 75 -6.91 4.19 4.98
C PHE A 75 -8.19 5.01 4.89
N ASP A 76 -9.28 4.41 4.46
CA ASP A 76 -10.60 5.01 4.53
C ASP A 76 -11.50 4.10 5.38
N TRP A 77 -11.89 4.63 6.54
CA TRP A 77 -12.75 3.97 7.51
C TRP A 77 -14.24 4.30 7.28
N GLY A 78 -14.57 5.03 6.21
CA GLY A 78 -15.92 5.50 5.89
C GLY A 78 -16.13 7.01 6.11
N ASP A 79 -15.20 7.66 6.82
CA ASP A 79 -15.21 9.10 7.09
C ASP A 79 -14.24 9.88 6.17
N GLY A 80 -13.61 9.18 5.21
CA GLY A 80 -12.64 9.73 4.28
C GLY A 80 -11.24 9.16 4.47
N TRP A 81 -10.32 9.64 3.63
CA TRP A 81 -8.95 9.12 3.56
C TRP A 81 -8.05 9.73 4.64
N ASP A 82 -7.59 8.88 5.54
CA ASP A 82 -6.58 9.16 6.55
C ASP A 82 -5.20 8.67 6.12
N HIS A 83 -4.16 9.45 6.45
CA HIS A 83 -2.78 9.08 6.18
C HIS A 83 -2.30 8.03 7.20
N GLY A 84 -1.92 6.87 6.69
CA GLY A 84 -1.45 5.73 7.47
C GLY A 84 0.05 5.68 7.69
N GLY A 85 0.82 6.24 6.76
CA GLY A 85 2.27 6.34 6.87
C GLY A 85 2.99 6.33 5.53
N ASP A 86 4.24 6.81 5.55
CA ASP A 86 5.08 6.91 4.37
C ASP A 86 6.07 5.73 4.25
N LEU A 87 6.25 5.28 3.02
CA LEU A 87 7.21 4.24 2.65
C LEU A 87 7.90 4.57 1.33
N LEU A 88 8.97 3.83 1.05
CA LEU A 88 9.60 3.80 -0.26
C LEU A 88 9.24 2.49 -0.95
N LEU A 89 8.75 2.57 -2.18
CA LEU A 89 8.50 1.41 -3.03
C LEU A 89 9.65 1.29 -4.03
N ASN A 90 10.51 0.29 -3.84
CA ASN A 90 11.57 -0.06 -4.77
C ASN A 90 11.02 -1.05 -5.81
N VAL A 91 10.79 -0.56 -7.04
CA VAL A 91 10.36 -1.40 -8.16
C VAL A 91 11.59 -1.93 -8.87
N GLU A 92 11.72 -3.25 -8.95
CA GLU A 92 12.79 -3.95 -9.65
C GLU A 92 12.30 -4.51 -10.98
N GLY A 93 13.17 -4.51 -12.00
CA GLY A 93 12.87 -5.07 -13.31
C GLY A 93 12.65 -6.57 -13.26
N GLY A 94 11.62 -7.04 -13.96
CA GLY A 94 11.53 -8.44 -14.39
C GLY A 94 12.65 -8.73 -15.40
N CYS A 95 13.23 -9.93 -15.33
CA CYS A 95 14.25 -10.39 -16.29
C CYS A 95 13.57 -11.06 -17.49
#